data_AF-A0A1C3JS70-F1
#
_entry.id   AF-A0A1C3JS70-F1
#
_cell.length_a   1.000
_cell.length_b   1.000
_cell.length_c   1.000
_cell.angle_alpha   90.00
_cell.angle_beta   90.00
_cell.angle_gamma   90.00
#
_symmetry.space_group_name_H-M   'P 1'
#
loop_
_entity.id
_entity.type
_entity.pdbx_description
1 polymer ?
#
loop_
_entity_poly.entity_id
_entity_poly.type
_entity_poly.pdbx_seq_one_letter_code
_entity_poly.pdbx_strand_id
1 'polypeptide(L)'
;MNFKTPAMIATLTLAASASFASGDNNLQDDYLDSQSHAKALSAQLETMGVDTNPNVEFNSPTTLSQKVDAYEDKIDTLQSQYNEHSIY
;
A
#
# COMPACT_ATOMS: atom_id res chain seq x y z
N MET A 1 -33.76 18.06 -11.16
CA MET A 1 -32.29 18.06 -11.04
C MET A 1 -31.86 16.60 -11.05
N ASN A 2 -31.25 16.13 -12.13
CA ASN A 2 -30.79 14.75 -12.21
C ASN A 2 -29.31 14.78 -12.61
N PHE A 3 -28.46 14.94 -11.61
CA PHE A 3 -27.02 14.81 -11.78
C PHE A 3 -26.71 13.36 -12.12
N LYS A 4 -26.55 13.08 -13.40
CA LYS A 4 -25.86 11.88 -13.90
C LYS A 4 -24.37 12.16 -13.78
N THR A 5 -23.80 11.81 -12.64
CA THR A 5 -22.36 11.56 -12.50
C THR A 5 -22.18 10.05 -12.57
N PRO A 6 -21.76 9.47 -13.71
CA PRO A 6 -21.17 8.14 -13.65
C PRO A 6 -19.89 8.28 -12.82
N ALA A 7 -19.89 7.68 -11.65
CA ALA A 7 -18.72 7.52 -10.82
C ALA A 7 -17.61 6.93 -11.70
N MET A 8 -16.54 7.71 -11.90
CA MET A 8 -15.29 7.22 -12.45
C MET A 8 -14.71 6.26 -11.41
N ILE A 9 -15.12 4.99 -11.44
CA ILE A 9 -14.33 3.94 -10.82
C ILE A 9 -13.16 3.73 -11.78
N ALA A 10 -12.13 4.57 -11.59
CA ALA A 10 -10.82 4.31 -12.14
C ALA A 10 -10.31 3.06 -11.43
N THR A 11 -10.64 1.90 -11.99
CA THR A 11 -10.00 0.64 -11.64
C THR A 11 -8.55 0.76 -12.09
N LEU A 12 -7.72 1.38 -11.24
CA LEU A 12 -6.27 1.25 -11.35
C LEU A 12 -5.99 -0.23 -11.10
N THR A 13 -5.87 -0.98 -12.20
CA THR A 13 -5.40 -2.35 -12.18
C THR A 13 -4.04 -2.35 -11.48
N LEU A 14 -4.02 -2.78 -10.23
CA LEU A 14 -2.85 -2.98 -9.40
C LEU A 14 -2.09 -4.23 -9.90
N ALA A 15 -1.70 -4.23 -11.18
CA ALA A 15 -0.75 -5.20 -11.73
C ALA A 15 0.66 -4.78 -11.31
N ALA A 16 0.89 -4.75 -10.00
CA ALA A 16 2.21 -4.63 -9.39
C ALA A 16 2.38 -5.78 -8.39
N SER A 17 2.15 -7.01 -8.85
CA SER A 17 3.02 -8.10 -8.42
C SER A 17 4.40 -7.84 -9.03
N ALA A 18 5.06 -6.78 -8.56
CA ALA A 18 6.49 -6.62 -8.71
C ALA A 18 7.06 -7.78 -7.90
N SER A 19 7.31 -8.89 -8.59
CA SER A 19 8.20 -9.92 -8.11
C SER A 19 9.41 -9.22 -7.55
N PHE A 20 9.61 -9.33 -6.24
CA PHE A 20 10.78 -8.88 -5.50
C PHE A 20 12.01 -9.44 -6.23
N ALA A 21 12.51 -8.69 -7.20
CA ALA A 21 13.68 -9.03 -7.96
C ALA A 21 14.84 -8.67 -7.03
N SER A 22 15.10 -9.60 -6.11
CA SER A 22 16.26 -9.65 -5.23
C SER A 22 17.50 -9.67 -6.12
N GLY A 23 17.98 -8.49 -6.51
CA GLY A 23 19.02 -8.34 -7.52
C GLY A 23 20.06 -7.27 -7.22
N ASP A 24 19.71 -6.24 -6.47
CA ASP A 24 20.66 -5.18 -6.08
C ASP A 24 20.37 -4.76 -4.63
N ASN A 25 21.33 -5.00 -3.74
CA ASN A 25 21.22 -4.87 -2.27
C ASN A 25 21.05 -3.41 -1.80
N ASN A 26 20.00 -2.70 -2.22
CA ASN A 26 19.73 -1.34 -1.78
C ASN A 26 18.47 -1.31 -0.92
N LEU A 27 18.64 -1.66 0.37
CA LEU A 27 17.60 -1.57 1.40
C LEU A 27 16.89 -0.21 1.43
N GLN A 28 17.58 0.85 0.97
CA GLN A 28 17.02 2.19 0.88
C GLN A 28 15.99 2.32 -0.24
N ASP A 29 16.23 1.66 -1.37
CA ASP A 29 15.31 1.59 -2.49
C ASP A 29 14.12 0.70 -2.11
N ASP A 30 14.38 -0.47 -1.49
CA ASP A 30 13.34 -1.36 -0.96
C ASP A 30 12.41 -0.65 0.05
N TYR A 31 12.99 0.17 0.93
CA TYR A 31 12.23 0.99 1.86
C TYR A 31 11.34 2.02 1.17
N LEU A 32 11.87 2.73 0.16
CA LEU A 32 11.13 3.76 -0.57
C LEU A 32 10.00 3.14 -1.41
N ASP A 33 10.28 2.00 -2.03
CA ASP A 33 9.28 1.24 -2.79
C ASP A 33 8.16 0.73 -1.87
N SER A 34 8.53 0.11 -0.74
CA SER A 34 7.55 -0.38 0.24
C SER A 34 6.70 0.74 0.83
N GLN A 35 7.29 1.90 1.12
CA GLN A 35 6.55 3.07 1.55
C GLN A 35 5.56 3.57 0.48
N SER A 36 5.99 3.61 -0.78
CA SER A 36 5.14 4.00 -1.91
C SER A 36 3.96 3.04 -2.08
N HIS A 37 4.23 1.74 -1.96
CA HIS A 37 3.23 0.67 -2.08
C HIS A 37 2.17 0.76 -0.97
N ALA A 38 2.59 0.91 0.29
CA ALA A 38 1.66 1.10 1.41
C ALA A 38 0.76 2.33 1.21
N LYS A 39 1.31 3.42 0.65
CA LYS A 39 0.55 4.63 0.34
C LYS A 39 -0.46 4.42 -0.80
N ALA A 40 -0.07 3.70 -1.84
CA ALA A 40 -0.96 3.38 -2.96
C ALA A 40 -2.14 2.50 -2.50
N LEU A 41 -1.87 1.45 -1.72
CA LEU A 41 -2.92 0.58 -1.15
C LEU A 41 -3.85 1.37 -0.22
N SER A 42 -3.29 2.22 0.64
CA SER A 42 -4.10 3.03 1.55
C SER A 42 -5.01 4.01 0.80
N ALA A 43 -4.53 4.68 -0.24
CA ALA A 43 -5.36 5.56 -1.07
C ALA A 43 -6.47 4.79 -1.81
N GLN A 44 -6.21 3.54 -2.18
CA GLN A 44 -7.21 2.68 -2.79
C GLN A 44 -8.29 2.24 -1.78
N LEU A 45 -7.86 1.85 -0.58
CA LEU A 45 -8.74 1.56 0.56
C LEU A 45 -9.60 2.77 0.93
N GLU A 46 -9.02 3.96 0.95
CA GLU A 46 -9.74 5.23 1.18
C GLU A 46 -10.80 5.48 0.10
N THR A 47 -10.49 5.17 -1.17
CA THR A 47 -11.46 5.25 -2.28
C THR A 47 -12.62 4.27 -2.10
N MET A 48 -12.40 3.13 -1.43
CA MET A 48 -13.45 2.18 -1.04
C MET A 48 -14.19 2.59 0.25
N GLY A 49 -13.82 3.70 0.87
CA GLY A 49 -14.41 4.20 2.12
C GLY A 49 -13.75 3.65 3.39
N VAL A 50 -12.58 3.05 3.28
CA VAL A 50 -11.82 2.47 4.40
C VAL A 50 -10.73 3.44 4.82
N ASP A 51 -10.85 3.98 6.04
CA ASP A 51 -9.83 4.86 6.61
C ASP A 51 -8.60 4.03 7.00
N THR A 52 -7.47 4.28 6.32
CA THR A 52 -6.23 3.54 6.55
C THR A 52 -5.04 4.48 6.69
N ASN A 53 -4.12 4.13 7.60
CA ASN A 53 -2.89 4.87 7.78
C ASN A 53 -1.73 4.16 7.08
N PRO A 54 -1.16 4.73 5.99
CA PRO A 54 -0.01 4.15 5.27
C PRO A 54 1.31 4.28 6.02
N ASN A 55 1.37 5.09 7.08
CA ASN A 55 2.62 5.34 7.79
C ASN A 55 2.89 4.29 8.85
N VAL A 56 4.15 3.89 8.96
CA VAL A 56 4.68 3.07 10.06
C VAL A 56 5.30 4.00 11.09
N GLU A 57 4.82 3.93 12.34
CA GLU A 57 5.39 4.70 13.44
C GLU A 57 6.60 3.95 14.03
N PHE A 58 7.77 4.57 13.93
CA PHE A 58 9.00 4.05 14.54
C PHE A 58 9.21 4.73 15.90
N ASN A 59 8.75 4.08 16.97
CA ASN A 59 8.88 4.60 18.34
C ASN A 59 10.32 4.54 18.90
N SER A 60 11.29 4.12 18.10
CA SER A 60 12.70 3.96 18.47
C SER A 60 13.59 4.05 17.24
N PRO A 61 14.90 4.36 17.40
CA PRO A 61 15.84 4.32 16.29
C PRO A 61 15.92 2.90 15.72
N THR A 62 15.28 2.69 14.57
CA THR A 62 15.25 1.43 13.82
C THR A 62 16.24 1.46 12.65
N THR A 63 16.87 0.33 12.39
CA THR A 63 17.74 0.15 11.22
C THR A 63 16.92 0.10 9.94
N LEU A 64 17.57 0.31 8.78
CA LEU A 64 16.87 0.31 7.50
C LEU A 64 16.14 -1.02 7.22
N SER A 65 16.76 -2.17 7.51
CA SER A 65 16.08 -3.47 7.43
C SER A 65 14.83 -3.53 8.30
N GLN A 66 14.92 -3.10 9.56
CA GLN A 66 13.74 -3.10 10.45
C GLN A 66 12.63 -2.18 9.94
N LYS A 67 12.99 -1.11 9.21
CA LYS A 67 12.01 -0.24 8.56
C LYS A 67 11.37 -0.88 7.34
N VAL A 68 12.16 -1.62 6.54
CA VAL A 68 11.64 -2.40 5.41
C VAL A 68 10.67 -3.46 5.91
N ASP A 69 11.10 -4.30 6.85
CA ASP A 69 10.27 -5.36 7.46
C ASP A 69 8.95 -4.79 8.00
N ALA A 70 9.00 -3.64 8.69
CA ALA A 70 7.80 -3.03 9.25
C ALA A 70 6.87 -2.45 8.17
N TYR A 71 7.40 -1.97 7.05
CA TYR A 71 6.58 -1.55 5.91
C TYR A 71 6.04 -2.75 5.12
N GLU A 72 6.77 -3.85 5.01
CA GLU A 72 6.28 -5.11 4.42
C GLU A 72 5.10 -5.68 5.22
N ASP A 73 5.21 -5.78 6.54
CA ASP A 73 4.11 -6.19 7.44
C ASP A 73 2.88 -5.27 7.27
N LYS A 74 3.13 -3.97 7.08
CA LYS A 74 2.08 -2.98 6.85
C LYS A 74 1.39 -3.18 5.51
N ILE A 75 2.15 -3.45 4.45
CA ILE A 75 1.63 -3.76 3.12
C ILE A 75 0.75 -5.00 3.18
N ASP A 76 1.20 -6.08 3.83
CA ASP A 76 0.41 -7.31 3.98
C ASP A 76 -0.94 -7.01 4.68
N THR A 77 -0.91 -6.24 5.77
CA THR A 77 -2.13 -5.82 6.48
C THR A 77 -3.08 -5.03 5.56
N LEU A 78 -2.57 -4.08 4.79
CA LEU A 78 -3.38 -3.27 3.86
C LEU A 78 -3.90 -4.11 2.69
N GLN A 79 -3.10 -5.03 2.15
CA GLN A 79 -3.54 -5.96 1.11
C GLN A 79 -4.64 -6.89 1.62
N SER A 80 -4.55 -7.35 2.87
CA SER A 80 -5.59 -8.14 3.50
C SER A 80 -6.91 -7.36 3.58
N GLN A 81 -6.88 -6.12 4.07
CA GLN A 81 -8.06 -5.24 4.11
C GLN A 81 -8.61 -4.96 2.71
N TYR A 82 -7.72 -4.75 1.72
CA TYR A 82 -8.12 -4.52 0.33
C TYR A 82 -8.83 -5.74 -0.23
N ASN A 83 -8.28 -6.93 -0.01
CA ASN A 83 -8.90 -8.18 -0.44
C ASN A 83 -10.25 -8.39 0.25
N GLU A 84 -10.35 -8.21 1.57
CA GLU A 84 -11.63 -8.33 2.29
C GLU A 84 -12.72 -7.40 1.72
N HIS A 85 -12.37 -6.15 1.41
CA HIS A 85 -13.32 -5.19 0.85
C HIS A 85 -13.62 -5.38 -0.63
N SER A 86 -12.69 -5.93 -1.41
CA SER A 86 -12.84 -6.17 -2.85
C SER A 86 -13.72 -7.39 -3.17
N ILE A 87 -13.97 -8.27 -2.19
CA ILE A 87 -14.78 -9.49 -2.36
C ILE A 87 -16.30 -9.21 -2.22
N TYR A 88 -16.71 -8.02 -1.77
CA TYR A 88 -18.12 -7.59 -1.65
C TYR A 88 -18.53 -6.57 -2.72
#